data_AF-A0A9X7RDI2-F1
#
_entry.id   AF-A0A9X7RDI2-F1
#
_cell.length_a   1.000
_cell.length_b   1.000
_cell.length_c   1.000
_cell.angle_alpha   90.00
_cell.angle_beta   90.00
_cell.angle_gamma   90.00
#
_symmetry.space_group_name_H-M   'P 1'
#
loop_
_entity.id
_entity.type
_entity.pdbx_description
1 polymer ?
#
loop_
_entity_poly.entity_id
_entity_poly.type
_entity_poly.pdbx_seq_one_letter_code
_entity_poly.pdbx_strand_id
1 'polypeptide(L)'
;MGYRGEFEIAELPLKHTGQGRAAINHERRDNADRFDIVRISRSDGRSVLATVIGHYKADNVIQLDYDLRALLGVVPSENLTLEIDRVGILGTLIWYATVRDPQVRVSAVLAMVSLGLGVIGLVLGIISLVK
;
A
#
# COMPACT_ATOMS: atom_id res chain seq x y z
N MET A 1 -9.64 -12.92 0.51
CA MET A 1 -11.01 -12.72 1.04
C MET A 1 -10.73 -11.93 2.28
N GLY A 2 -10.95 -10.61 2.22
CA GLY A 2 -10.40 -9.65 3.17
C GLY A 2 -10.58 -10.04 4.63
N TYR A 3 -9.62 -9.64 5.46
CA TYR A 3 -9.78 -9.72 6.90
C TYR A 3 -10.57 -8.50 7.37
N ARG A 4 -11.70 -8.71 8.04
CA ARG A 4 -12.47 -7.64 8.68
C ARG A 4 -12.51 -7.85 10.19
N GLY A 5 -12.13 -6.84 10.96
CA GLY A 5 -12.12 -6.93 12.41
C GLY A 5 -11.93 -5.59 13.07
N GLU A 6 -12.08 -5.58 14.40
CA GLU A 6 -11.79 -4.41 15.23
C GLU A 6 -10.29 -4.30 15.48
N PHE A 7 -9.76 -3.10 15.29
CA PHE A 7 -8.36 -2.79 15.51
C PHE A 7 -8.17 -1.59 16.43
N GLU A 8 -7.18 -1.70 17.31
CA GLU A 8 -6.59 -0.59 18.04
C GLU A 8 -5.56 0.09 17.14
N ILE A 9 -5.75 1.39 16.87
CA ILE A 9 -4.81 2.18 16.10
C ILE A 9 -3.63 2.58 16.97
N ALA A 10 -2.43 2.15 16.59
CA ALA A 10 -1.19 2.53 17.25
C ALA A 10 -0.27 3.31 16.31
N GLU A 11 0.67 4.03 16.90
CA GLU A 11 1.69 4.72 16.11
C GLU A 11 2.75 3.75 15.59
N LEU A 12 3.12 3.93 14.32
CA LEU A 12 4.26 3.24 13.74
C LEU A 12 5.57 3.84 14.27
N PRO A 13 6.62 3.03 14.53
CA PRO A 13 7.93 3.54 14.93
C PRO A 13 8.47 4.56 13.92
N LEU A 14 9.11 5.64 14.42
CA LEU A 14 9.60 6.78 13.62
C LEU A 14 10.46 6.39 12.42
N LYS A 15 11.23 5.30 12.52
CA LYS A 15 12.07 4.76 11.43
C LYS A 15 11.29 4.32 10.19
N HIS A 16 9.97 4.22 10.28
CA HIS A 16 9.08 3.80 9.20
C HIS A 16 8.10 4.89 8.77
N THR A 17 8.13 6.06 9.40
CA THR A 17 7.23 7.18 9.08
C THR A 17 7.53 7.72 7.68
N GLY A 18 6.48 8.01 6.91
CA GLY A 18 6.59 8.56 5.55
C GLY A 18 6.90 7.52 4.46
N GLN A 19 6.95 6.24 4.83
CA GLN A 19 7.27 5.14 3.89
C GLN A 19 6.01 4.44 3.35
N GLY A 20 4.80 4.86 3.77
CA GLY A 20 3.54 4.23 3.39
C GLY A 20 3.46 2.80 3.91
N ARG A 21 3.86 2.60 5.17
CA ARG A 21 3.97 1.28 5.80
C ARG A 21 2.95 1.11 6.90
N ALA A 22 2.40 -0.10 6.99
CA ALA A 22 1.55 -0.54 8.08
C ALA A 22 2.16 -1.77 8.75
N ALA A 23 2.29 -1.76 10.06
CA ALA A 23 2.61 -2.96 10.82
C ALA A 23 1.28 -3.62 11.23
N ILE A 24 1.06 -4.83 10.74
CA ILE A 24 -0.18 -5.59 10.91
C ILE A 24 0.21 -6.98 11.38
N ASN A 25 -0.49 -7.53 12.38
CA ASN A 25 -0.27 -8.90 12.83
C ASN A 25 -0.51 -9.91 11.68
N HIS A 26 0.23 -11.02 11.70
CA HIS A 26 0.13 -12.06 10.68
C HIS A 26 -1.23 -12.75 10.57
N GLU A 27 -2.00 -12.81 11.65
CA GLU A 27 -3.33 -13.46 11.69
C GLU A 27 -4.41 -12.57 11.07
N ARG A 28 -4.17 -11.25 11.00
CA ARG A 28 -5.18 -10.24 10.64
C ARG A 28 -4.85 -9.46 9.37
N ARG A 29 -4.11 -10.07 8.44
CA ARG A 29 -3.60 -9.40 7.22
C ARG A 29 -3.97 -10.08 5.90
N ASP A 30 -5.08 -10.82 5.84
CA ASP A 30 -5.56 -11.51 4.61
C ASP A 30 -4.47 -12.33 3.90
N ASN A 31 -3.69 -13.10 4.67
CA ASN A 31 -2.54 -13.87 4.17
C ASN A 31 -1.49 -13.05 3.40
N ALA A 32 -1.46 -11.73 3.55
CA ALA A 32 -0.42 -10.89 3.00
C ALA A 32 0.89 -11.19 3.71
N ASP A 33 1.95 -11.39 2.96
CA ASP A 33 3.29 -11.55 3.50
C ASP A 33 3.91 -10.20 3.85
N ARG A 34 5.09 -10.25 4.45
CA ARG A 34 5.88 -9.03 4.64
C ARG A 34 6.24 -8.45 3.27
N PHE A 35 6.06 -7.14 3.13
CA PHE A 35 6.23 -6.34 1.92
C PHE A 35 5.15 -6.50 0.85
N ASP A 36 4.13 -7.31 1.09
CA ASP A 36 2.92 -7.22 0.28
C ASP A 36 2.21 -5.89 0.49
N ILE A 37 1.46 -5.48 -0.52
CA ILE A 37 0.60 -4.30 -0.46
C ILE A 37 -0.78 -4.76 -0.02
N VAL A 38 -1.34 -4.03 0.95
CA VAL A 38 -2.72 -4.20 1.39
C VAL A 38 -3.50 -2.91 1.20
N ARG A 39 -4.80 -3.06 0.98
CA ARG A 39 -5.77 -1.99 1.15
C ARG A 39 -6.33 -2.07 2.56
N ILE A 40 -6.28 -0.95 3.28
CA ILE A 40 -6.90 -0.79 4.57
C ILE A 40 -8.11 0.10 4.35
N SER A 41 -9.31 -0.41 4.61
CA SER A 41 -10.57 0.26 4.37
C SER A 41 -11.34 0.44 5.68
N ARG A 42 -12.03 1.58 5.79
CA ARG A 42 -12.96 1.89 6.87
C ARG A 42 -14.39 1.73 6.38
N SER A 43 -15.32 1.49 7.31
CA SER A 43 -16.74 1.29 6.99
C SER A 43 -17.43 2.47 6.30
N ASP A 44 -16.87 3.67 6.38
CA ASP A 44 -17.37 4.88 5.69
C ASP A 44 -16.84 5.03 4.25
N GLY A 45 -16.11 4.03 3.75
CA GLY A 45 -15.58 3.99 2.38
C GLY A 45 -14.19 4.62 2.21
N ARG A 46 -13.60 5.20 3.26
CA ARG A 46 -12.21 5.67 3.20
C ARG A 46 -11.27 4.48 3.13
N SER A 47 -10.26 4.56 2.26
CA SER A 47 -9.26 3.51 2.16
C SER A 47 -7.88 4.06 1.80
N VAL A 48 -6.85 3.31 2.18
CA VAL A 48 -5.46 3.60 1.87
C VAL A 48 -4.74 2.33 1.45
N LEU A 49 -3.72 2.47 0.61
CA LEU A 49 -2.80 1.39 0.27
C LEU A 49 -1.55 1.50 1.15
N ALA A 50 -1.10 0.39 1.71
CA ALA A 50 0.07 0.34 2.58
C ALA A 50 0.89 -0.92 2.34
N THR A 51 2.22 -0.79 2.49
CA THR A 51 3.11 -1.96 2.53
C THR A 51 3.11 -2.58 3.92
N VAL A 52 2.93 -3.90 4.01
CA VAL A 52 2.93 -4.64 5.28
C VAL A 52 4.36 -4.84 5.78
N ILE A 53 4.64 -4.48 7.04
CA ILE A 53 5.93 -4.83 7.68
C ILE A 53 5.83 -5.90 8.77
N GLY A 54 4.64 -6.17 9.28
CA GLY A 54 4.42 -7.12 10.38
C GLY A 54 4.81 -6.58 11.76
N HIS A 55 4.27 -7.18 12.82
CA HIS A 55 4.72 -6.99 14.21
C HIS A 55 4.34 -8.19 15.10
N TYR A 56 4.92 -8.24 16.30
CA TYR A 56 4.64 -9.25 17.34
C TYR A 56 3.71 -8.77 18.46
N LYS A 57 3.09 -7.58 18.33
CA LYS A 57 2.06 -7.11 19.27
C LYS A 57 0.78 -7.94 19.15
N ALA A 58 -0.18 -7.68 20.04
CA ALA A 58 -1.53 -8.26 20.00
C ALA A 58 -2.13 -8.19 18.58
N ASP A 59 -2.92 -9.19 18.24
CA ASP A 59 -3.44 -9.41 16.89
C ASP A 59 -4.34 -8.26 16.43
N ASN A 60 -5.11 -7.68 17.34
CA ASN A 60 -5.98 -6.52 17.15
C ASN A 60 -5.24 -5.18 17.07
N VAL A 61 -3.92 -5.12 17.20
CA VAL A 61 -3.19 -3.86 17.05
C VAL A 61 -2.84 -3.67 15.57
N ILE A 62 -3.04 -2.46 15.06
CA ILE A 62 -2.49 -2.02 13.77
C ILE A 62 -1.67 -0.76 13.97
N GLN A 63 -0.44 -0.76 13.51
CA GLN A 63 0.41 0.43 13.59
C GLN A 63 0.46 1.11 12.23
N LEU A 64 0.12 2.39 12.20
CA LEU A 64 0.05 3.20 10.99
C LEU A 64 0.98 4.40 11.09
N ASP A 65 1.67 4.70 10.00
CA ASP A 65 2.41 5.96 9.91
C ASP A 65 1.46 7.17 9.92
N TYR A 66 2.03 8.35 10.18
CA TYR A 66 1.25 9.59 10.26
C TYR A 66 0.44 9.87 8.99
N ASP A 67 1.00 9.61 7.82
CA ASP A 67 0.36 9.92 6.54
C ASP A 67 -0.83 8.99 6.27
N LEU A 68 -0.68 7.69 6.55
CA LEU A 68 -1.75 6.71 6.43
C LEU A 68 -2.88 7.01 7.43
N ARG A 69 -2.56 7.38 8.66
CA ARG A 69 -3.55 7.82 9.66
C ARG A 69 -4.31 9.05 9.20
N ALA A 70 -3.61 10.06 8.67
CA ALA A 70 -4.23 11.27 8.16
C ALA A 70 -5.16 10.99 6.96
N LEU A 71 -4.75 10.11 6.05
CA LEU A 71 -5.56 9.70 4.89
C LEU A 71 -6.80 8.87 5.27
N LEU A 72 -6.66 7.96 6.23
CA LEU A 72 -7.80 7.22 6.80
C LEU A 72 -8.68 8.11 7.70
N GLY A 73 -8.11 9.19 8.25
CA GLY A 73 -8.75 10.05 9.24
C GLY A 73 -8.98 9.32 10.56
N VAL A 74 -7.95 8.64 11.07
CA VAL A 74 -7.96 7.92 12.35
C VAL A 74 -6.89 8.48 13.28
N VAL A 75 -7.10 8.36 14.59
CA VAL A 75 -6.15 8.83 15.62
C VAL A 75 -5.60 7.65 16.44
N PRO A 76 -4.40 7.78 17.05
CA PRO A 76 -3.88 6.75 17.93
C PRO A 76 -4.83 6.51 19.12
N SER A 77 -4.83 5.27 19.62
CA SER A 77 -5.70 4.77 20.69
C SER A 77 -7.18 4.69 20.34
N GLU A 78 -7.55 4.97 19.08
CA GLU A 78 -8.90 4.73 18.57
C GLU A 78 -9.10 3.23 18.31
N ASN A 79 -10.27 2.71 18.65
CA ASN A 79 -10.71 1.37 18.26
C ASN A 79 -11.76 1.50 17.17
N LEU A 80 -11.52 0.88 16.01
CA LEU A 80 -12.50 0.86 14.93
C LEU A 80 -12.43 -0.40 14.10
N THR A 81 -13.53 -0.70 13.41
CA THR A 81 -13.57 -1.79 12.44
C THR A 81 -12.86 -1.39 11.16
N LEU A 82 -11.85 -2.17 10.77
CA LEU A 82 -11.15 -2.05 9.50
C LEU A 82 -11.33 -3.33 8.69
N GLU A 83 -11.25 -3.17 7.38
CA GLU A 83 -11.12 -4.24 6.41
C GLU A 83 -9.73 -4.16 5.78
N ILE A 84 -9.02 -5.29 5.76
CA ILE A 84 -7.66 -5.42 5.27
C ILE A 84 -7.69 -6.44 4.14
N ASP A 85 -7.47 -5.96 2.91
CA ASP A 85 -7.46 -6.77 1.71
C ASP A 85 -6.06 -6.80 1.12
N ARG A 86 -5.52 -7.98 0.84
CA ARG A 86 -4.32 -8.09 0.00
C ARG A 86 -4.68 -7.64 -1.41
N VAL A 87 -3.92 -6.69 -1.97
CA VAL A 87 -4.16 -6.24 -3.34
C VAL A 87 -3.35 -7.05 -4.36
N GLY A 88 -3.94 -7.25 -5.53
CA GLY A 88 -3.24 -7.85 -6.67
C GLY A 88 -2.31 -6.87 -7.37
N ILE A 89 -1.70 -7.33 -8.47
CA ILE A 89 -0.66 -6.62 -9.24
C ILE A 89 -1.05 -5.16 -9.57
N LEU A 90 -2.29 -4.91 -10.01
CA LEU A 90 -2.73 -3.56 -10.34
C LEU A 90 -2.74 -2.64 -9.12
N GLY A 91 -3.20 -3.12 -7.97
CA GLY A 91 -3.17 -2.36 -6.72
C GLY A 91 -1.74 -2.10 -6.24
N THR A 92 -0.85 -3.08 -6.43
CA THR A 92 0.58 -2.93 -6.14
C THR A 92 1.23 -1.86 -7.02
N LEU A 93 0.96 -1.84 -8.33
CA LEU A 93 1.46 -0.81 -9.23
C LEU A 93 0.93 0.58 -8.88
N ILE A 94 -0.36 0.69 -8.52
CA ILE A 94 -0.94 1.94 -8.04
C ILE A 94 -0.22 2.41 -6.78
N TRP A 95 0.06 1.52 -5.83
CA TRP A 95 0.82 1.88 -4.63
C TRP A 95 2.22 2.41 -4.98
N TYR A 96 2.97 1.73 -5.83
CA TYR A 96 4.29 2.20 -6.27
C TYR A 96 4.25 3.59 -6.92
N ALA A 97 3.19 3.88 -7.69
CA ALA A 97 3.01 5.17 -8.35
C ALA A 97 2.57 6.30 -7.39
N THR A 98 1.93 5.97 -6.26
CA THR A 98 1.24 6.94 -5.40
C THR A 98 1.79 7.04 -3.97
N VAL A 99 2.65 6.10 -3.55
CA VAL A 99 3.26 6.11 -2.21
C VAL A 99 3.99 7.42 -1.96
N ARG A 100 3.89 7.96 -0.74
CA ARG A 100 4.54 9.22 -0.37
C ARG A 100 6.06 9.15 -0.33
N ASP A 101 6.62 7.96 -0.13
CA ASP A 101 8.06 7.71 -0.17
C ASP A 101 8.66 8.10 -1.54
N PRO A 102 9.48 9.16 -1.61
CA PRO A 102 10.05 9.61 -2.87
C PRO A 102 11.06 8.60 -3.44
N GLN A 103 11.74 7.82 -2.60
CA GLN A 103 12.72 6.83 -3.07
C GLN A 103 12.03 5.74 -3.89
N VAL A 104 10.88 5.29 -3.41
CA VAL A 104 10.08 4.28 -4.10
C VAL A 104 9.35 4.89 -5.30
N ARG A 105 8.68 6.03 -5.12
CA ARG A 105 7.83 6.64 -6.15
C ARG A 105 8.63 7.10 -7.38
N VAL A 106 9.77 7.75 -7.18
CA VAL A 106 10.57 8.27 -8.31
C VAL A 106 11.07 7.14 -9.19
N SER A 107 11.61 6.07 -8.59
CA SER A 107 12.06 4.89 -9.34
C SER A 107 10.92 4.22 -10.11
N ALA A 108 9.75 4.06 -9.49
CA ALA A 108 8.58 3.48 -10.15
C ALA A 108 8.09 4.34 -11.32
N VAL A 109 8.01 5.66 -11.15
CA VAL A 109 7.59 6.60 -12.20
C VAL A 109 8.56 6.57 -13.38
N LEU A 110 9.87 6.58 -13.12
CA LEU A 110 10.88 6.46 -14.17
C LEU A 110 10.73 5.16 -14.96
N ALA A 111 10.55 4.02 -14.28
CA ALA A 111 10.34 2.73 -14.94
C ALA A 111 9.09 2.73 -15.84
N MET A 112 7.98 3.31 -15.36
CA MET A 112 6.75 3.43 -16.15
C MET A 112 6.94 4.31 -17.39
N VAL A 113 7.64 5.44 -17.26
CA VAL A 113 7.96 6.32 -18.41
C VAL A 113 8.84 5.60 -19.42
N SER A 114 9.90 4.92 -18.96
CA SER A 114 10.79 4.15 -19.83
C SER A 114 10.05 3.04 -20.58
N LEU A 115 9.17 2.29 -19.89
CA LEU A 115 8.35 1.26 -20.51
C LEU A 115 7.42 1.86 -21.57
N GLY A 116 6.76 2.98 -21.26
CA GLY A 116 5.88 3.67 -22.20
C GLY A 116 6.60 4.12 -23.48
N LEU A 117 7.79 4.73 -23.34
CA LEU A 117 8.61 5.11 -24.48
C LEU A 117 9.08 3.89 -25.28
N GLY A 118 9.45 2.80 -24.62
CA GLY A 118 9.82 1.55 -25.26
C GLY A 118 8.68 0.95 -26.10
N VAL A 119 7.46 0.95 -25.57
CA VAL A 119 6.26 0.49 -26.31
C VAL A 119 5.98 1.39 -27.51
N ILE A 120 6.06 2.71 -27.37
CA ILE A 120 5.90 3.65 -28.49
C ILE A 120 6.94 3.37 -29.58
N GLY A 121 8.21 3.23 -29.20
CA GLY A 121 9.29 2.91 -30.14
C GLY A 121 9.06 1.58 -30.86
N LEU A 122 8.62 0.55 -30.14
CA LEU A 122 8.32 -0.76 -30.71
C LEU A 122 7.17 -0.69 -31.73
N VAL A 123 6.08 0.01 -31.38
CA VAL A 123 4.91 0.16 -32.27
C VAL A 123 5.31 0.91 -33.55
N LEU A 124 6.05 2.01 -33.42
CA LEU A 124 6.54 2.77 -34.58
C LEU A 124 7.47 1.93 -35.46
N GLY A 125 8.35 1.14 -34.84
CA GLY A 125 9.24 0.21 -35.55
C GLY A 125 8.47 -0.85 -36.34
N ILE A 126 7.44 -1.46 -35.75
CA ILE A 126 6.58 -2.44 -36.42
C ILE A 126 5.83 -1.80 -37.59
N ILE A 127 5.24 -0.61 -37.40
CA ILE A 127 4.55 0.13 -38.46
C ILE A 127 5.50 0.41 -39.63
N SER A 128 6.75 0.78 -39.34
CA SER A 128 7.77 1.02 -40.36
C SER A 128 8.23 -0.24 -41.10
N LEU A 129 8.00 -1.44 -40.55
CA LEU A 129 8.40 -2.70 -41.15
C LEU A 129 7.31 -3.28 -42.07
N VAL A 130 6.05 -2.98 -41.75
CA VAL A 130 4.86 -3.48 -42.47
C VAL A 130 4.45 -2.55 -43.61
N LYS A 131 4.91 -1.30 -43.60
CA LYS A 131 4.66 -0.29 -44.63
C LYS A 131 5.89 -0.10 -45.51
#